data_AF-A0A1Y4NB43-F1
#
_entry.id   AF-A0A1Y4NB43-F1
#
_cell.length_a   1.000
_cell.length_b   1.000
_cell.length_c   1.000
_cell.angle_alpha   90.00
_cell.angle_beta   90.00
_cell.angle_gamma   90.00
#
_symmetry.space_group_name_H-M   'P 1'
#
loop_
_entity.id
_entity.type
_entity.pdbx_description
1 polymer ?
#
loop_
_entity_poly.entity_id
_entity_poly.type
_entity_poly.pdbx_seq_one_letter_code
_entity_poly.pdbx_strand_id
1 'polypeptide(L)'
;MIIVMKMTATENDVEKVSKMVTDKGLNVSVVHGTGQSIIGIIGDTTRIDPKAIEVDEAVDHVMRVSEPYKLANRAFHPEDTIVDVAGVKVGGDNLALIAGPCSVESEEQVIEIAKSIKASGANILRGGAFKP
;
A
#
# COMPACT_ATOMS: atom_id res chain seq x y z
N MET A 1 -13.70 5.82 -3.46
CA MET A 1 -13.81 5.98 -1.98
C MET A 1 -15.19 6.53 -1.70
N ILE A 2 -15.77 6.24 -0.54
CA ILE A 2 -17.08 6.75 -0.15
C ILE A 2 -16.90 7.49 1.18
N ILE A 3 -17.45 8.70 1.27
CA ILE A 3 -17.57 9.47 2.51
C ILE A 3 -19.01 9.34 2.96
N VAL A 4 -19.20 8.92 4.19
CA VAL A 4 -20.51 8.84 4.83
C VAL A 4 -20.64 10.08 5.72
N MET A 5 -21.63 10.92 5.45
CA MET A 5 -21.89 12.13 6.23
C MET A 5 -22.72 11.79 7.48
N LYS A 6 -22.63 12.58 8.55
CA LYS A 6 -23.53 12.44 9.70
C LYS A 6 -24.96 12.80 9.31
N MET A 7 -25.95 12.25 10.02
CA MET A 7 -27.37 12.59 9.80
C MET A 7 -27.68 14.07 10.04
N THR A 8 -26.85 14.76 10.84
CA THR A 8 -26.98 16.20 11.15
C THR A 8 -26.27 17.09 10.14
N ALA A 9 -25.60 16.53 9.13
CA ALA A 9 -24.86 17.31 8.14
C ALA A 9 -25.83 18.11 7.26
N THR A 10 -25.54 19.39 7.11
CA THR A 10 -26.30 20.31 6.26
C THR A 10 -25.84 20.22 4.81
N GLU A 11 -26.62 20.79 3.90
CA GLU A 11 -26.26 20.88 2.48
C GLU A 11 -24.94 21.66 2.27
N ASN A 12 -24.71 22.70 3.08
CA ASN A 12 -23.44 23.44 3.11
C ASN A 12 -22.26 22.56 3.54
N ASP A 13 -22.46 21.63 4.47
CA ASP A 13 -21.39 20.71 4.90
C ASP A 13 -21.04 19.73 3.77
N VAL A 14 -22.06 19.24 3.06
CA VAL A 14 -21.88 18.37 1.89
C VAL A 14 -21.12 19.11 0.79
N GLU A 15 -21.45 20.38 0.51
CA GLU A 15 -20.72 21.20 -0.45
C GLU A 15 -19.28 21.47 -0.01
N LYS A 16 -19.06 21.79 1.26
CA LYS A 16 -17.72 22.03 1.83
C LYS A 16 -16.82 20.80 1.69
N VAL A 17 -17.32 19.63 2.08
CA VAL A 17 -16.57 18.36 1.98
C VAL A 17 -16.37 17.98 0.52
N SER A 18 -17.38 18.17 -0.34
CA SER A 18 -17.27 17.96 -1.79
C SER A 18 -16.16 18.83 -2.40
N LYS A 19 -16.11 20.12 -2.02
CA LYS A 19 -15.11 21.07 -2.51
C LYS A 19 -13.69 20.68 -2.10
N MET A 20 -13.52 20.21 -0.86
CA MET A 20 -12.22 19.72 -0.37
C MET A 20 -11.66 18.58 -1.23
N VAL A 21 -12.54 17.73 -1.78
CA VAL A 21 -12.16 16.63 -2.67
C VAL A 21 -11.89 17.14 -4.09
N THR A 22 -12.73 18.03 -4.62
CA THR A 22 -12.53 18.59 -5.97
C THR A 22 -11.29 19.45 -6.09
N ASP A 23 -10.91 20.18 -5.03
CA ASP A 23 -9.69 20.99 -4.97
C ASP A 23 -8.42 20.13 -5.08
N LYS A 24 -8.52 18.83 -4.77
CA LYS A 24 -7.43 17.85 -4.95
C LYS A 24 -7.43 17.20 -6.34
N GLY A 25 -8.28 17.67 -7.26
CA GLY A 25 -8.38 17.19 -8.65
C GLY A 25 -9.14 15.88 -8.81
N LEU A 26 -10.05 15.55 -7.88
CA LEU A 26 -10.88 14.35 -7.91
C LEU A 26 -12.34 14.72 -8.15
N ASN A 27 -13.10 13.83 -8.77
CA ASN A 27 -14.52 14.06 -9.01
C ASN A 27 -15.34 13.52 -7.84
N VAL A 28 -16.47 14.17 -7.56
CA VAL A 28 -17.42 13.75 -6.53
C VAL A 28 -18.78 13.47 -7.14
N SER A 29 -19.48 12.48 -6.59
CA SER A 29 -20.87 12.16 -6.89
C SER A 29 -21.61 12.08 -5.56
N VAL A 30 -22.57 12.98 -5.36
CA VAL A 30 -23.34 13.07 -4.12
C VAL A 30 -24.65 12.31 -4.30
N VAL A 31 -24.97 11.47 -3.31
CA VAL A 31 -26.25 10.77 -3.21
C VAL A 31 -26.94 11.23 -1.93
N HIS A 32 -28.09 11.86 -2.07
CA HIS A 32 -28.94 12.25 -0.95
C HIS A 32 -29.91 11.11 -0.61
N GLY A 33 -29.62 10.38 0.45
CA GLY A 33 -30.55 9.40 1.02
C GLY A 33 -31.61 10.06 1.89
N THR A 34 -32.66 9.32 2.22
CA THR A 34 -33.78 9.79 3.07
C THR A 34 -33.40 10.15 4.51
N GLY A 35 -32.15 9.93 4.92
CA GLY A 35 -31.65 10.35 6.24
C GLY A 35 -30.14 10.55 6.33
N GLN A 36 -29.38 10.25 5.27
CA GLN A 36 -27.93 10.37 5.25
C GLN A 36 -27.46 10.68 3.83
N SER A 37 -26.51 11.63 3.72
CA SER A 37 -25.86 11.92 2.45
C SER A 37 -24.57 11.12 2.32
N ILE A 38 -24.33 10.61 1.12
CA ILE A 38 -23.15 9.82 0.78
C ILE A 38 -22.41 10.53 -0.35
N ILE A 39 -21.10 10.74 -0.20
CA ILE A 39 -20.27 11.34 -1.24
C ILE A 39 -19.35 10.26 -1.79
N GLY A 40 -19.61 9.84 -3.02
CA GLY A 40 -18.72 8.99 -3.80
C GLY A 40 -17.58 9.80 -4.40
N ILE A 41 -16.35 9.40 -4.14
CA ILE A 41 -15.14 9.98 -4.75
C ILE A 41 -14.71 9.11 -5.93
N ILE A 42 -14.62 9.72 -7.10
CA ILE A 42 -14.27 9.11 -8.38
C ILE A 42 -12.89 9.62 -8.82
N GLY A 43 -11.98 8.69 -9.12
CA GLY A 43 -10.61 8.97 -9.57
C GLY A 43 -9.55 8.22 -8.77
N ASP A 44 -8.30 8.69 -8.81
CA ASP A 44 -7.20 8.08 -8.07
C ASP A 44 -7.21 8.48 -6.58
N THR A 45 -7.98 7.73 -5.80
CA THR A 45 -8.11 7.94 -4.36
C THR A 45 -6.89 7.47 -3.55
N THR A 46 -5.80 7.03 -4.18
CA THR A 46 -4.53 6.75 -3.45
C THR A 46 -3.89 8.04 -2.93
N ARG A 47 -4.18 9.18 -3.59
CA ARG A 47 -3.66 10.51 -3.26
C ARG A 47 -4.34 11.20 -2.08
N ILE A 48 -5.41 10.60 -1.57
CA ILE A 48 -6.17 11.11 -0.42
C ILE A 48 -5.95 10.18 0.77
N ASP A 49 -5.59 10.77 1.91
CA ASP A 49 -5.68 10.14 3.22
C ASP A 49 -7.13 10.26 3.75
N PRO A 50 -7.84 9.14 3.97
CA PRO A 50 -9.19 9.15 4.55
C PRO A 50 -9.26 9.93 5.86
N LYS A 51 -8.21 9.83 6.70
CA LYS A 51 -8.18 10.49 8.01
C LYS A 51 -8.25 12.01 7.89
N ALA A 52 -7.70 12.58 6.82
CA ALA A 52 -7.77 14.02 6.60
C ALA A 52 -9.20 14.51 6.34
N ILE A 53 -10.09 13.64 5.87
CA ILE A 53 -11.51 13.95 5.64
C ILE A 53 -12.34 13.62 6.89
N GLU A 54 -12.02 12.53 7.59
CA GLU A 54 -12.72 12.12 8.83
C GLU A 54 -12.58 13.13 9.99
N VAL A 55 -11.65 14.08 9.91
CA VAL A 55 -11.49 15.16 10.89
C VAL A 55 -12.63 16.18 10.83
N ASP A 56 -13.34 16.29 9.69
CA ASP A 56 -14.45 17.23 9.57
C ASP A 56 -15.64 16.78 10.43
N GLU A 57 -16.20 17.69 11.22
CA GLU A 57 -17.27 17.37 12.17
C GLU A 57 -18.54 16.85 11.49
N ALA A 58 -18.78 17.18 10.22
CA ALA A 58 -19.93 16.71 9.47
C ALA A 58 -19.75 15.30 8.86
N VAL A 59 -18.53 14.76 8.91
CA VAL A 59 -18.21 13.41 8.41
C VAL A 59 -18.39 12.39 9.52
N ASP A 60 -19.07 11.28 9.20
CA ASP A 60 -19.25 10.16 10.12
C ASP A 60 -18.05 9.20 10.03
N HIS A 61 -17.77 8.71 8.81
CA HIS A 61 -16.60 7.88 8.52
C HIS A 61 -16.30 7.83 7.01
N VAL A 62 -15.11 7.38 6.64
CA VAL A 62 -14.68 7.27 5.23
C VAL A 62 -14.24 5.85 4.90
N MET A 63 -14.78 5.29 3.82
CA MET A 63 -14.49 3.93 3.38
C MET A 63 -13.80 3.92 2.02
N ARG A 64 -12.69 3.20 1.90
CA ARG A 64 -12.11 2.88 0.59
C ARG A 64 -12.96 1.80 -0.08
N VAL A 65 -13.44 2.08 -1.28
CA VAL A 65 -14.13 1.09 -2.14
C VAL A 65 -13.14 0.14 -2.80
N SER A 66 -11.95 0.64 -3.10
CA SER A 66 -10.85 -0.13 -3.69
C SER A 66 -9.66 -0.16 -2.74
N GLU A 67 -8.95 -1.28 -2.71
CA GLU A 67 -7.71 -1.44 -1.97
C GLU A 67 -6.68 -0.34 -2.31
N PRO A 68 -5.97 0.22 -1.32
CA PRO A 68 -5.02 1.31 -1.55
C PRO A 68 -3.73 0.89 -2.27
N TYR A 69 -3.49 -0.42 -2.43
CA TYR A 69 -2.25 -0.99 -2.98
C TYR A 69 -2.46 -1.58 -4.38
N LYS A 70 -3.12 -0.84 -5.29
CA LYS A 70 -3.49 -1.33 -6.64
C LYS A 70 -2.32 -2.00 -7.40
N LEU A 71 -1.14 -1.39 -7.39
CA LEU A 71 0.05 -1.90 -8.10
C LEU A 71 0.59 -3.23 -7.56
N ALA A 72 0.32 -3.56 -6.30
CA ALA A 72 0.75 -4.80 -5.67
C ALA A 72 -0.41 -5.80 -5.48
N ASN A 73 -1.61 -5.49 -5.95
CA ASN A 73 -2.81 -6.26 -5.70
C ASN A 73 -3.07 -7.27 -6.83
N ARG A 74 -3.27 -8.56 -6.51
CA ARG A 74 -3.63 -9.61 -7.49
C ARG A 74 -4.93 -9.35 -8.25
N ALA A 75 -5.86 -8.55 -7.71
CA ALA A 75 -7.07 -8.15 -8.43
C ALA A 75 -6.75 -7.27 -9.66
N PHE A 76 -5.62 -6.56 -9.66
CA PHE A 76 -5.17 -5.70 -10.77
C PHE A 76 -3.94 -6.28 -11.51
N HIS A 77 -3.15 -7.12 -10.83
CA HIS A 77 -1.99 -7.83 -11.36
C HIS A 77 -2.13 -9.33 -11.08
N PRO A 78 -2.95 -10.05 -11.86
CA PRO A 78 -3.28 -11.45 -11.58
C PRO A 78 -2.14 -12.44 -11.81
N GLU A 79 -1.11 -12.04 -12.56
CA GLU A 79 0.07 -12.84 -12.82
C GLU A 79 1.11 -12.67 -11.71
N ASP A 80 1.93 -13.71 -11.50
CA ASP A 80 3.01 -13.65 -10.53
C ASP A 80 4.15 -12.75 -11.02
N THR A 81 4.59 -11.83 -10.16
CA THR A 81 5.82 -11.08 -10.39
C THR A 81 7.02 -11.98 -10.07
N ILE A 82 7.85 -12.24 -11.08
CA ILE A 82 9.11 -12.97 -10.94
C ILE A 82 10.27 -11.99 -11.09
N VAL A 83 11.05 -11.80 -10.02
CA VAL A 83 12.24 -10.95 -10.03
C VAL A 83 13.46 -11.83 -10.29
N ASP A 84 14.23 -11.52 -11.33
CA ASP A 84 15.48 -12.22 -11.66
C ASP A 84 16.67 -11.46 -11.04
N VAL A 85 17.36 -12.13 -10.12
CA VAL A 85 18.57 -11.62 -9.46
C VAL A 85 19.75 -12.45 -9.94
N ALA A 86 20.41 -11.99 -11.00
CA ALA A 86 21.59 -12.65 -11.59
C ALA A 86 21.38 -14.15 -11.88
N GLY A 87 20.20 -14.52 -12.40
CA GLY A 87 19.79 -15.88 -12.72
C GLY A 87 19.00 -16.59 -11.62
N VAL A 88 18.91 -16.03 -10.42
CA VAL A 88 18.07 -16.55 -9.32
C VAL A 88 16.69 -15.91 -9.39
N LYS A 89 15.66 -16.70 -9.68
CA LYS A 89 14.27 -16.23 -9.75
C LYS A 89 13.64 -16.20 -8.35
N VAL A 90 13.03 -15.07 -8.00
CA VAL A 90 12.26 -14.85 -6.76
C VAL A 90 10.80 -14.64 -7.13
N GLY A 91 9.90 -15.51 -6.67
CA GLY A 91 8.45 -15.44 -6.93
C GLY A 91 7.92 -16.62 -7.75
N GLY A 92 6.58 -16.75 -7.79
CA GLY A 92 5.89 -17.91 -8.35
C GLY A 92 6.31 -19.22 -7.66
N ASP A 93 6.54 -20.26 -8.46
CA ASP A 93 6.97 -21.58 -7.96
C ASP A 93 8.50 -21.70 -7.76
N ASN A 94 9.26 -20.60 -7.84
CA ASN A 94 10.72 -20.62 -7.71
C ASN A 94 11.15 -20.52 -6.25
N LEU A 95 12.11 -21.36 -5.83
CA LEU A 95 12.70 -21.31 -4.49
C LEU A 95 13.99 -20.47 -4.48
N ALA A 96 13.89 -19.27 -3.91
CA ALA A 96 15.05 -18.44 -3.58
C ALA A 96 15.43 -18.63 -2.10
N LEU A 97 16.66 -19.05 -1.84
CA LEU A 97 17.18 -19.25 -0.48
C LEU A 97 18.26 -18.22 -0.19
N ILE A 98 17.88 -17.24 0.64
CA ILE A 98 18.72 -16.12 1.05
C ILE A 98 19.29 -16.41 2.45
N ALA A 99 20.60 -16.54 2.57
CA ALA A 99 21.27 -16.84 3.84
C ALA A 99 22.52 -15.98 4.03
N GLY A 100 23.00 -15.87 5.26
CA GLY A 100 24.19 -15.08 5.60
C GLY A 100 24.12 -14.46 6.99
N PRO A 101 25.16 -13.75 7.43
CA PRO A 101 25.24 -13.24 8.79
C PRO A 101 24.24 -12.09 9.05
N CYS A 102 23.98 -11.85 10.34
CA CYS A 102 23.16 -10.72 10.79
C CYS A 102 23.86 -9.37 10.54
N SER A 103 25.17 -9.32 10.82
CA SER A 103 26.07 -8.19 10.58
C SER A 103 27.27 -8.69 9.80
N VAL A 104 27.83 -7.86 8.91
CA VAL A 104 29.15 -8.12 8.33
C VAL A 104 30.21 -7.64 9.33
N GLU A 105 30.93 -8.57 9.95
CA GLU A 105 31.93 -8.23 10.99
C GLU A 105 33.36 -8.25 10.45
N SER A 106 33.65 -9.10 9.46
CA SER A 106 34.93 -9.12 8.74
C SER A 106 34.78 -9.73 7.34
N GLU A 107 35.77 -9.52 6.48
CA GLU A 107 35.82 -10.14 5.15
C GLU A 107 35.88 -11.67 5.27
N GLU A 108 36.72 -12.19 6.17
CA GLU A 108 36.93 -13.62 6.38
C GLU A 108 35.63 -14.31 6.78
N GLN A 109 34.89 -13.75 7.73
CA GLN A 109 33.60 -14.26 8.19
C GLN A 109 32.61 -14.36 7.02
N VAL A 110 32.46 -13.28 6.25
CA VAL A 110 31.49 -13.23 5.15
C VAL A 110 31.84 -14.24 4.07
N ILE A 111 33.12 -14.35 3.70
CA ILE A 111 33.58 -15.30 2.68
C ILE A 111 33.39 -16.74 3.13
N GLU A 112 33.69 -17.06 4.39
CA GLU A 112 33.48 -18.40 4.95
C GLU A 112 31.99 -18.78 4.92
N ILE A 113 31.12 -17.89 5.41
CA ILE A 113 29.67 -18.12 5.41
C ILE A 113 29.15 -18.25 3.98
N ALA A 114 29.57 -17.38 3.05
CA ALA A 114 29.15 -17.43 1.66
C ALA A 114 29.44 -18.78 1.00
N LYS A 115 30.62 -19.36 1.27
CA LYS A 115 30.99 -20.70 0.78
C LYS A 115 30.09 -21.77 1.41
N SER A 116 29.91 -21.73 2.73
CA SER A 116 29.13 -22.72 3.48
C SER A 116 27.65 -22.74 3.06
N ILE A 117 27.01 -21.56 2.95
CA ILE A 117 25.60 -21.48 2.55
C ILE A 117 25.41 -21.89 1.09
N LYS A 118 26.36 -21.56 0.20
CA LYS A 118 26.30 -21.98 -1.21
C LYS A 118 26.39 -23.51 -1.32
N ALA A 119 27.28 -24.13 -0.57
CA ALA A 119 27.38 -25.59 -0.50
C ALA A 119 26.11 -26.24 0.08
N SER A 120 25.39 -25.50 0.94
CA SER A 120 24.12 -25.93 1.55
C SER A 120 22.88 -25.64 0.68
N GLY A 121 23.06 -25.08 -0.52
CA GLY A 121 21.97 -24.81 -1.47
C GLY A 121 21.40 -23.38 -1.45
N ALA A 122 21.94 -22.48 -0.63
CA ALA A 122 21.59 -21.06 -0.72
C ALA A 122 22.10 -20.46 -2.02
N ASN A 123 21.29 -19.62 -2.64
CA ASN A 123 21.56 -19.03 -3.94
C ASN A 123 21.71 -17.50 -3.87
N ILE A 124 21.44 -16.88 -2.72
CA ILE A 124 21.68 -15.46 -2.47
C ILE A 124 22.34 -15.27 -1.10
N LEU A 125 23.40 -14.46 -1.04
CA LEU A 125 24.08 -14.05 0.19
C LEU A 125 23.46 -12.74 0.73
N ARG A 126 23.11 -12.70 2.02
CA ARG A 126 22.77 -11.46 2.74
C ARG A 126 23.82 -11.10 3.79
N GLY A 127 23.90 -9.84 4.18
CA GLY A 127 24.72 -9.36 5.30
C GLY A 127 24.40 -7.91 5.64
N GLY A 128 24.18 -7.59 6.92
CA GLY A 128 23.89 -6.22 7.34
C GLY A 128 25.16 -5.37 7.47
N ALA A 129 25.29 -4.31 6.68
CA ALA A 129 26.42 -3.36 6.77
C ALA A 129 26.22 -2.25 7.81
N PHE A 130 24.97 -1.95 8.15
CA PHE A 130 24.60 -0.92 9.13
C PHE A 130 23.73 -1.52 10.23
N LYS A 131 23.93 -1.05 11.46
CA LYS A 131 23.09 -1.35 12.63
C LYS A 131 22.69 -0.03 13.31
N PRO A 132 21.47 0.05 13.87
CA PRO A 132 21.07 1.19 14.69
C PRO A 132 21.91 1.29 15.97
#